data_AF-W2H0B8-F1
#
_entry.id   AF-W2H0B8-F1
#
_cell.length_a   1.000
_cell.length_b   1.000
_cell.length_c   1.000
_cell.angle_alpha   90.00
_cell.angle_beta   90.00
_cell.angle_gamma   90.00
#
_symmetry.space_group_name_H-M   'P 1'
#
loop_
_entity.id
_entity.type
_entity.pdbx_description
1 polymer ?
#
loop_
_entity_poly.entity_id
_entity_poly.type
_entity_poly.pdbx_seq_one_letter_code
_entity_poly.pdbx_strand_id
1 'polypeptide(L)'
;MFPGLASESNLRGILELCLASLVQHTEFLLENLPTNHPLLSTLLFTDPSVRHALGGMLEVGDSKWMETTGIPPHIDLYRKLDSQQKSIDALPDMLERRMERVLEEKGVAAGNITRELLRLEIRSMLEDVGLQRAQSIAPAHEDSTAT
;
A
#
# COMPACT_ATOMS: atom_id res chain seq x y z
N MET A 1 -27.01 -22.86 -1.43
CA MET A 1 -26.38 -21.79 -0.62
C MET A 1 -26.38 -20.43 -1.31
N PHE A 2 -26.07 -20.31 -2.62
CA PHE A 2 -25.98 -19.01 -3.32
C PHE A 2 -26.96 -18.90 -4.50
N PRO A 3 -28.28 -18.88 -4.28
CA PRO A 3 -29.28 -18.93 -5.36
C PRO A 3 -29.19 -17.75 -6.33
N GLY A 4 -28.88 -16.55 -5.85
CA GLY A 4 -28.73 -15.36 -6.70
C GLY A 4 -27.50 -15.35 -7.60
N LEU A 5 -26.55 -16.27 -7.39
CA LEU A 5 -25.33 -16.39 -8.19
C LEU A 5 -25.27 -17.74 -8.93
N ALA A 6 -26.37 -18.51 -8.94
CA ALA A 6 -26.39 -19.85 -9.52
C ALA A 6 -26.15 -19.87 -11.04
N SER A 7 -26.47 -18.78 -11.74
CA SER A 7 -26.22 -18.61 -13.18
C SER A 7 -24.79 -18.19 -13.52
N GLU A 8 -24.00 -17.74 -12.54
CA GLU A 8 -22.69 -17.13 -12.76
C GLU A 8 -21.58 -18.19 -12.78
N SER A 9 -21.38 -18.81 -13.94
CA SER A 9 -20.38 -19.89 -14.13
C SER A 9 -18.95 -19.44 -13.78
N ASN A 10 -18.60 -18.18 -14.05
CA ASN A 10 -17.29 -17.61 -13.75
C ASN A 10 -16.98 -17.54 -12.25
N LEU A 11 -18.01 -17.54 -11.39
CA LEU A 11 -17.85 -17.45 -9.94
C LEU A 11 -17.84 -18.83 -9.27
N ARG A 12 -18.08 -19.91 -10.01
CA ARG A 12 -18.27 -21.25 -9.44
C ARG A 12 -17.16 -21.66 -8.47
N GLY A 13 -15.89 -21.51 -8.86
CA GLY A 13 -14.76 -21.86 -7.99
C GLY A 13 -14.71 -21.02 -6.70
N ILE A 14 -15.04 -19.73 -6.79
CA ILE A 14 -15.12 -18.84 -5.61
C ILE A 14 -16.26 -19.29 -4.69
N LEU A 15 -17.43 -19.59 -5.26
CA LEU A 15 -18.59 -20.04 -4.49
C LEU A 15 -18.36 -21.39 -3.80
N GLU A 16 -17.62 -22.30 -4.44
CA GLU A 16 -17.18 -23.57 -3.84
C GLU A 16 -16.28 -23.32 -2.62
N LEU A 17 -15.30 -22.41 -2.73
CA LEU A 17 -14.44 -22.01 -1.60
C LEU A 17 -15.24 -21.31 -0.48
N CYS A 18 -16.18 -20.43 -0.83
CA CYS A 18 -17.07 -19.81 0.15
C CYS A 18 -17.93 -20.85 0.88
N LEU A 19 -18.46 -21.84 0.17
CA LEU A 19 -19.21 -22.93 0.78
C LEU A 19 -18.34 -23.77 1.72
N ALA A 20 -17.13 -24.13 1.27
CA ALA A 20 -16.16 -24.87 2.07
C ALA A 20 -15.81 -24.11 3.36
N SER A 21 -15.60 -22.80 3.29
CA SER A 21 -15.35 -21.95 4.46
C SER A 21 -16.53 -21.95 5.43
N LEU A 22 -17.77 -21.84 4.93
CA LEU A 22 -18.96 -21.92 5.78
C LEU A 22 -19.08 -23.28 6.49
N VAL A 23 -18.82 -24.38 5.76
CA VAL A 23 -18.83 -25.74 6.33
C VAL A 23 -17.76 -25.86 7.41
N GLN A 24 -16.53 -25.47 7.13
CA GLN A 24 -15.38 -25.53 8.05
C GLN A 24 -15.64 -24.77 9.36
N HIS A 25 -16.32 -23.62 9.28
CA HIS A 25 -16.57 -22.76 10.44
C HIS A 25 -17.98 -22.88 11.00
N THR A 26 -18.70 -23.97 10.71
CA THR A 26 -20.10 -24.11 11.13
C THR A 26 -20.29 -23.99 12.65
N GLU A 27 -19.44 -24.65 13.44
CA GLU A 27 -19.52 -24.61 14.91
C GLU A 27 -19.34 -23.20 15.45
N PHE A 28 -18.28 -22.51 15.00
CA PHE A 28 -18.02 -21.12 15.37
C PHE A 28 -19.19 -20.20 15.02
N LEU A 29 -19.78 -20.36 13.83
CA LEU A 29 -20.91 -19.54 13.40
C LEU A 29 -22.17 -19.81 14.21
N LEU A 30 -22.43 -21.05 14.63
CA LEU A 30 -23.56 -21.40 15.49
C LEU A 30 -23.43 -20.80 16.90
N GLU A 31 -22.20 -20.72 17.42
CA GLU A 31 -21.93 -20.17 18.75
C GLU A 31 -21.96 -18.64 18.80
N ASN A 32 -21.59 -17.98 17.70
CA ASN A 32 -21.35 -16.52 17.69
C ASN A 32 -22.44 -15.72 16.96
N LEU A 33 -23.29 -16.35 16.14
CA LEU A 33 -24.37 -15.64 15.44
C LEU A 33 -25.65 -15.60 16.29
N PRO A 34 -26.43 -14.50 16.19
CA PRO A 34 -27.78 -14.45 16.74
C PRO A 34 -28.65 -15.59 16.20
N THR A 35 -29.54 -16.14 17.02
CA THR A 35 -30.43 -17.25 16.62
C THR A 35 -31.39 -16.91 15.48
N ASN A 36 -31.68 -15.62 15.27
CA ASN A 36 -32.49 -15.10 14.18
C ASN A 36 -31.67 -14.70 12.94
N HIS A 37 -30.38 -15.02 12.89
CA HIS A 37 -29.53 -14.65 11.78
C HIS A 37 -29.93 -15.42 10.50
N PRO A 38 -30.20 -14.75 9.36
CA PRO A 38 -30.71 -15.41 8.15
C PRO A 38 -29.85 -16.55 7.60
N LEU A 39 -28.54 -16.50 7.83
CA LEU A 39 -27.62 -17.58 7.45
C LEU A 39 -28.00 -18.91 8.12
N LEU A 40 -28.45 -18.88 9.37
CA LEU A 40 -28.83 -20.08 10.13
C LEU A 40 -30.13 -20.70 9.64
N SER A 41 -30.92 -19.97 8.84
CA SER A 41 -32.11 -20.49 8.17
C SER A 41 -31.80 -21.23 6.87
N THR A 42 -30.54 -21.28 6.45
CA THR A 42 -30.15 -21.99 5.21
C THR A 42 -29.91 -23.48 5.45
N LEU A 43 -30.06 -24.28 4.39
CA LEU A 43 -29.96 -25.75 4.44
C LEU A 43 -28.70 -26.27 5.13
N LEU A 44 -27.58 -25.56 5.02
CA LEU A 44 -26.32 -25.94 5.66
C LEU A 44 -26.43 -25.99 7.20
N PHE A 45 -27.22 -25.09 7.80
CA PHE A 45 -27.34 -24.96 9.24
C PHE A 45 -28.59 -25.65 9.80
N THR A 46 -29.61 -25.85 8.96
CA THR A 46 -30.87 -26.50 9.36
C THR A 46 -30.82 -28.03 9.21
N ASP A 47 -30.02 -28.58 8.29
CA ASP A 47 -29.96 -30.01 8.00
C ASP A 47 -28.60 -30.62 8.40
N PRO A 48 -28.54 -31.42 9.48
CA PRO A 48 -27.32 -32.10 9.91
C PRO A 48 -26.75 -33.08 8.87
N SER A 49 -27.59 -33.70 8.05
CA SER A 49 -27.16 -34.65 7.02
C SER A 49 -26.42 -33.95 5.89
N VAL A 50 -26.93 -32.80 5.43
CA VAL A 50 -26.25 -31.96 4.43
C VAL A 50 -24.90 -31.47 4.97
N ARG A 51 -24.87 -31.00 6.23
CA ARG A 51 -23.64 -30.57 6.87
C ARG A 51 -22.61 -31.69 6.96
N HIS A 52 -23.02 -32.89 7.37
CA HIS A 52 -22.12 -34.04 7.48
C HIS A 52 -21.58 -34.47 6.11
N ALA A 53 -22.44 -34.52 5.09
CA ALA A 53 -22.04 -34.86 3.73
C ALA A 53 -21.02 -33.85 3.16
N LEU A 54 -21.28 -32.55 3.33
CA LEU A 54 -20.36 -31.50 2.90
C LEU A 54 -19.06 -31.50 3.71
N GLY A 55 -19.12 -31.78 5.01
CA GLY A 55 -17.92 -31.94 5.85
C GLY A 55 -17.03 -33.09 5.38
N GLY A 56 -17.61 -34.20 4.92
CA GLY A 56 -16.86 -35.31 4.32
C GLY A 56 -16.22 -34.99 2.97
N MET A 57 -16.69 -33.94 2.28
CA MET A 57 -16.11 -33.44 1.03
C MET A 57 -15.05 -32.36 1.24
N LEU A 58 -14.85 -31.91 2.48
CA LEU A 58 -13.96 -30.79 2.78
C LEU A 58 -12.50 -31.26 2.75
N GLU A 59 -11.71 -30.65 1.87
CA GLU A 59 -10.26 -30.81 1.89
C GLU A 59 -9.64 -29.74 2.80
N VAL A 60 -9.07 -30.19 3.92
CA VAL A 60 -8.34 -29.34 4.87
C VAL A 60 -6.86 -29.66 4.76
N GLY A 61 -6.05 -28.67 4.39
CA GLY A 61 -4.60 -28.86 4.26
C GLY A 61 -3.90 -27.69 3.57
N ASP A 62 -2.58 -27.80 3.45
CA ASP A 62 -1.76 -26.77 2.83
C ASP A 62 -2.03 -26.70 1.32
N SER A 63 -2.52 -25.55 0.86
CA SER A 63 -2.63 -25.29 -0.57
C SER A 63 -1.23 -25.08 -1.14
N LYS A 64 -0.87 -25.86 -2.17
CA LYS A 64 0.36 -25.63 -2.94
C LYS A 64 0.39 -24.27 -3.64
N TRP A 65 -0.78 -23.63 -3.80
CA TRP A 65 -0.93 -22.35 -4.47
C TRP A 65 -0.96 -21.16 -3.51
N MET A 66 -1.32 -21.37 -2.24
CA MET A 66 -1.49 -20.27 -1.28
C MET A 66 -1.17 -20.75 0.14
N GLU A 67 -0.05 -20.31 0.69
CA GLU A 67 0.29 -20.54 2.09
C GLU A 67 -0.58 -19.66 2.99
N THR A 68 -1.10 -20.26 4.06
CA THR A 68 -1.85 -19.55 5.09
C THR A 68 -0.85 -18.77 5.96
N THR A 69 -0.47 -17.58 5.52
CA THR A 69 0.53 -16.76 6.24
C THR A 69 -0.03 -16.10 7.50
N GLY A 70 -1.36 -16.01 7.63
CA GLY A 70 -2.03 -15.24 8.68
C GLY A 70 -1.78 -13.73 8.61
N ILE A 71 -1.07 -13.26 7.59
CA ILE A 71 -0.71 -11.86 7.40
C ILE A 71 -1.71 -11.24 6.43
N PRO A 72 -2.45 -10.20 6.83
CA PRO A 72 -3.36 -9.51 5.92
C PRO A 72 -2.64 -9.03 4.64
N PRO A 73 -3.25 -9.13 3.45
CA PRO A 73 -2.59 -8.79 2.18
C PRO A 73 -2.02 -7.37 2.11
N HIS A 74 -2.61 -6.42 2.84
CA HIS A 74 -2.17 -5.03 2.87
C HIS A 74 -0.81 -4.84 3.57
N ILE A 75 -0.39 -5.76 4.45
CA ILE A 75 0.90 -5.67 5.14
C ILE A 75 2.06 -5.75 4.15
N ASP A 76 1.94 -6.59 3.11
CA ASP A 76 2.96 -6.65 2.05
C ASP A 76 3.03 -5.37 1.22
N LEU A 77 1.89 -4.69 1.05
CA LEU A 77 1.86 -3.37 0.42
C LEU A 77 2.58 -2.35 1.30
N TYR A 78 2.32 -2.33 2.61
CA TYR A 78 3.03 -1.45 3.55
C TYR A 78 4.54 -1.73 3.59
N ARG A 79 4.97 -3.00 3.56
CA ARG A 79 6.40 -3.36 3.48
C ARG A 79 7.06 -2.79 2.23
N LYS A 80 6.40 -2.90 1.07
CA LYS A 80 6.89 -2.32 -0.19
C LYS A 80 6.98 -0.80 -0.10
N LEU A 81 5.95 -0.16 0.46
CA LEU A 81 5.92 1.29 0.65
C LEU A 81 7.05 1.77 1.56
N ASP A 82 7.28 1.09 2.69
CA ASP A 82 8.36 1.40 3.63
C ASP A 82 9.74 1.24 2.97
N SER A 83 9.93 0.19 2.16
CA SER A 83 11.17 0.01 1.38
C SER A 83 11.38 1.12 0.34
N GLN A 84 10.31 1.60 -0.29
CA GLN A 84 10.37 2.71 -1.24
C GLN A 84 10.71 4.02 -0.52
N GLN A 85 10.07 4.29 0.62
CA GLN A 85 10.33 5.49 1.42
C GLN A 85 11.79 5.55 1.87
N LYS A 86 12.34 4.44 2.38
CA LYS A 86 13.77 4.35 2.75
C LYS A 86 14.71 4.65 1.58
N SER A 87 14.35 4.20 0.37
CA SER A 87 15.13 4.48 -0.83
C SER A 87 15.06 5.95 -1.20
N ILE A 88 13.89 6.59 -1.08
CA ILE A 88 13.69 8.03 -1.30
C ILE A 88 14.49 8.84 -0.28
N ASP A 89 14.45 8.47 1.00
CA ASP A 89 15.16 9.17 2.08
C ASP A 89 16.68 9.07 1.90
N ALA A 90 17.18 7.97 1.32
CA ALA A 90 18.61 7.76 1.06
C ALA A 90 19.12 8.42 -0.24
N LEU A 91 18.24 8.87 -1.15
CA LEU A 91 18.63 9.46 -2.43
C LEU A 91 19.49 10.72 -2.28
N PRO A 92 19.17 11.69 -1.41
CA PRO A 92 19.96 12.92 -1.25
C PRO A 92 21.43 12.62 -0.89
N ASP A 93 21.66 11.77 0.11
CA ASP A 93 23.01 11.40 0.55
C ASP A 93 23.80 10.65 -0.52
N MET A 94 23.11 9.83 -1.34
CA MET A 94 23.75 9.15 -2.46
C MET A 94 24.12 10.13 -3.58
N LEU A 95 23.25 11.10 -3.86
CA LEU A 95 23.50 12.14 -4.85
C LEU A 95 24.65 13.03 -4.43
N GLU A 96 24.67 13.49 -3.17
CA GLU A 96 25.75 14.31 -2.61
C GLU A 96 27.10 13.59 -2.73
N ARG A 97 27.20 12.36 -2.23
CA ARG A 97 28.43 11.55 -2.34
C ARG A 97 28.87 11.31 -3.77
N ARG A 98 27.92 11.17 -4.71
CA ARG A 98 28.24 10.99 -6.14
C ARG A 98 28.74 12.29 -6.75
N MET A 99 28.11 13.42 -6.42
CA MET A 99 28.52 14.74 -6.89
C MET A 99 29.90 15.12 -6.36
N GLU A 100 30.15 14.90 -5.06
CA GLU A 100 31.45 15.10 -4.44
C GLU A 100 32.54 14.30 -5.16
N ARG A 101 32.30 13.00 -5.39
CA ARG A 101 33.24 12.14 -6.13
C ARG A 101 33.51 12.64 -7.55
N VAL A 102 32.48 13.05 -8.29
CA VAL A 102 32.64 13.57 -9.66
C VAL A 102 33.42 14.88 -9.65
N LEU A 103 33.17 15.75 -8.68
CA LEU A 103 33.89 17.01 -8.52
C LEU A 103 35.34 16.80 -8.10
N GLU A 104 35.64 15.83 -7.24
CA GLU A 104 37.01 15.45 -6.91
C GLU A 104 37.73 14.87 -8.13
N GLU A 105 37.11 13.89 -8.81
CA GLU A 105 37.73 13.20 -9.94
C GLU A 105 37.96 14.12 -11.15
N LYS A 106 37.05 15.07 -11.41
CA LYS A 106 37.16 16.03 -12.52
C LYS A 106 37.82 17.36 -12.14
N GLY A 107 37.74 17.76 -10.87
CA GLY A 107 38.35 18.98 -10.35
C GLY A 107 39.84 18.84 -10.05
N VAL A 108 40.29 17.67 -9.58
CA VAL A 108 41.72 17.39 -9.33
C VAL A 108 42.50 17.20 -10.63
N ALA A 109 41.88 16.68 -11.69
CA ALA A 109 42.55 16.47 -12.98
C ALA A 109 42.76 17.74 -13.82
N ALA A 110 42.03 18.84 -13.55
CA ALA A 110 42.03 20.04 -14.39
C ALA A 110 42.44 21.34 -13.68
N GLY A 111 42.61 21.35 -12.34
CA GLY A 111 43.09 22.51 -11.59
C GLY A 111 42.22 23.78 -11.64
N ASN A 112 41.00 23.71 -12.19
CA ASN A 112 40.27 24.89 -12.67
C ASN A 112 38.84 25.09 -12.12
N ILE A 113 38.33 24.23 -11.22
CA ILE A 113 36.99 24.44 -10.65
C ILE A 113 37.12 24.99 -9.23
N THR A 114 36.95 26.31 -9.09
CA THR A 114 36.87 26.97 -7.79
C THR A 114 35.46 26.84 -7.20
N ARG A 115 35.37 26.77 -5.86
CA ARG A 115 34.10 26.71 -5.11
C ARG A 115 33.14 27.84 -5.48
N GLU A 116 33.68 29.02 -5.79
CA GLU A 116 32.97 30.20 -6.25
C GLU A 116 32.31 30.01 -7.63
N LEU A 117 32.97 29.34 -8.57
CA LEU A 117 32.41 29.08 -9.90
C LEU A 117 31.21 28.11 -9.80
N LEU A 118 31.32 27.06 -8.98
CA LEU A 118 30.21 26.14 -8.72
C LEU A 118 29.03 26.84 -8.05
N ARG A 119 29.28 27.74 -7.10
CA ARG A 119 28.21 28.52 -6.44
C ARG A 119 27.49 29.46 -7.40
N LEU A 120 28.23 30.08 -8.32
CA LEU A 120 27.63 30.93 -9.36
C LEU A 120 26.75 30.11 -10.30
N GLU A 121 27.22 28.95 -10.75
CA GLU A 121 26.46 28.11 -11.68
C GLU A 121 25.19 27.53 -11.05
N ILE A 122 25.27 27.08 -9.79
CA ILE A 122 24.09 26.61 -9.04
C ILE A 122 23.07 27.75 -8.85
N ARG A 123 23.52 28.99 -8.56
CA ARG A 123 22.62 30.14 -8.46
C ARG A 123 21.93 30.44 -9.80
N SER A 124 22.69 30.45 -10.89
CA SER A 124 22.14 30.68 -12.24
C SER A 124 21.08 29.63 -12.59
N MET A 125 21.35 28.35 -12.30
CA MET A 125 20.37 27.28 -12.54
C MET A 125 19.11 27.43 -11.68
N LEU A 126 19.25 27.83 -10.41
CA LEU A 126 18.10 28.06 -9.53
C LEU A 126 17.25 29.28 -9.96
N GLU A 127 17.88 30.28 -10.57
CA GLU A 127 17.22 31.43 -11.20
C GLU A 127 16.45 31.01 -12.46
N ASP A 128 17.08 30.21 -13.32
CA ASP A 128 16.46 29.70 -14.55
C ASP A 128 15.27 28.78 -14.28
N VAL A 129 15.29 28.04 -13.16
CA VAL A 129 14.18 27.15 -12.73
C VAL A 129 13.11 27.93 -11.93
N GLY A 130 13.27 29.24 -11.70
CA GLY A 130 12.24 30.11 -11.12
C GLY A 130 11.99 29.91 -9.63
N LEU A 131 12.89 29.25 -8.89
CA LEU A 131 12.72 28.87 -7.47
C LEU A 131 12.94 30.02 -6.47
N GLN A 132 13.11 31.27 -6.90
CA GLN A 132 13.50 32.37 -6.02
C GLN A 132 12.37 33.06 -5.24
N ARG A 133 11.08 32.69 -5.37
CA ARG A 133 10.01 33.44 -4.67
C ARG A 133 9.38 32.69 -3.50
N ALA A 134 10.13 32.62 -2.41
CA ALA A 134 9.56 32.52 -1.07
C ALA A 134 10.35 33.41 -0.08
N GLN A 135 10.34 34.73 -0.30
CA GLN A 135 10.53 35.74 0.76
C GLN A 135 10.34 37.16 0.22
N SER A 136 9.10 37.67 0.26
CA SER A 136 8.86 39.10 0.50
C SER A 136 7.53 39.25 1.25
N ILE A 137 7.53 38.93 2.55
CA ILE A 137 6.57 39.56 3.45
C ILE A 137 7.27 40.84 3.90
N ALA A 138 6.94 41.95 3.25
CA ALA A 138 7.28 43.30 3.71
C ALA A 138 6.06 43.90 4.44
N PRO A 139 6.28 44.77 5.45
CA PRO A 139 5.28 45.18 6.41
C PRO A 139 4.29 46.19 5.82
N ALA A 140 3.03 46.12 6.23
CA ALA A 140 2.03 47.12 5.90
C ALA A 140 2.29 48.40 6.71
N HIS A 141 2.43 49.54 6.04
CA HIS A 141 2.30 50.85 6.68
C HIS A 141 1.67 51.87 5.71
N GLU A 142 0.99 52.84 6.34
CA GLU A 142 0.38 54.09 5.85
C GLU A 142 -1.12 53.97 5.52
N ASP A 143 -1.99 54.33 6.47
CA ASP A 143 -2.39 55.69 6.93
C ASP A 143 -3.53 56.25 6.07
N SER A 144 -4.70 56.39 6.71
CA SER A 144 -5.88 57.05 6.16
C SER A 144 -6.19 58.27 7.02
N THR A 145 -5.93 59.45 6.45
CA THR A 145 -6.45 60.73 6.91
C THR A 145 -7.22 61.39 5.77
N ALA A 146 -8.20 62.23 6.16
CA ALA A 146 -9.07 63.10 5.37
C ALA A 146 -10.40 62.50 4.86
N THR A 147 -11.48 62.73 5.61
CA THR A 147 -12.39 63.88 5.39
C THR A 147 -13.26 64.13 6.61
#